data_AF-A0A7J3C988-F1
#
_entry.id   AF-A0A7J3C988-F1
#
_cell.length_a   1.000
_cell.length_b   1.000
_cell.length_c   1.000
_cell.angle_alpha   90.00
_cell.angle_beta   90.00
_cell.angle_gamma   90.00
#
_symmetry.space_group_name_H-M   'P 1'
#
loop_
_entity.id
_entity.type
_entity.pdbx_description
1 polymer ?
#
loop_
_entity_poly.entity_id
_entity_poly.type
_entity_poly.pdbx_seq_one_letter_code
_entity_poly.pdbx_strand_id
1 'polypeptide(L)'
;MSRFNGISGISIAFRFYPRARYLRYYRKVMETTGKPPDREKSIKEAIKLKDSLIKSGPLFIKLGQLLSSRRDVVPEEYVEILTSLQDDVPMPEFAPVKKLIESEIGKIDEVFEEFDSSGISGASLGLVYRAKFKGHDVAVKVNRPNI
;
A
#
# COMPACT_ATOMS: atom_id res chain seq x y z
N MET A 1 9.48 -9.30 -18.66
CA MET A 1 9.80 -10.29 -17.59
C MET A 1 10.31 -9.54 -16.37
N SER A 2 9.42 -9.14 -15.46
CA SER A 2 9.82 -8.46 -14.22
C SER A 2 10.37 -9.49 -13.24
N ARG A 3 11.62 -9.30 -12.82
CA ARG A 3 12.29 -10.11 -11.81
C ARG A 3 11.65 -9.80 -10.45
N PHE A 4 10.71 -10.64 -10.02
CA PHE A 4 10.36 -10.75 -8.61
C PHE A 4 11.63 -11.17 -7.85
N ASN A 5 12.32 -10.22 -7.23
CA ASN A 5 13.41 -10.51 -6.31
C ASN A 5 12.84 -11.38 -5.19
N GLY A 6 13.28 -12.65 -5.15
CA GLY A 6 12.79 -13.66 -4.22
C GLY A 6 13.08 -13.28 -2.78
N ILE A 7 12.12 -12.69 -2.09
CA ILE A 7 12.12 -12.63 -0.64
C ILE A 7 11.91 -14.07 -0.16
N SER A 8 12.91 -14.68 0.47
CA SER A 8 12.76 -16.03 1.00
C SER A 8 11.64 -16.05 2.05
N GLY A 9 10.81 -17.10 2.07
CA GLY A 9 9.73 -17.24 3.06
C GLY A 9 10.21 -17.13 4.51
N ILE A 10 11.48 -17.48 4.75
CA ILE A 10 12.18 -17.32 6.03
C ILE A 10 12.33 -15.84 6.40
N SER A 11 12.72 -14.98 5.46
CA SER A 11 12.85 -13.53 5.68
C SER A 11 11.50 -12.87 6.04
N ILE A 12 10.41 -13.30 5.38
CA ILE A 12 9.05 -12.85 5.68
C ILE A 12 8.66 -13.23 7.11
N ALA A 13 8.88 -14.50 7.49
CA ALA A 13 8.57 -14.98 8.84
C ALA A 13 9.29 -14.15 9.92
N PHE A 14 10.59 -13.89 9.75
CA PHE A 14 11.35 -13.05 10.70
C PHE A 14 10.85 -11.59 10.76
N ARG A 15 10.42 -11.02 9.64
CA ARG A 15 9.89 -9.64 9.58
C ARG A 15 8.61 -9.48 10.41
N PHE A 16 7.68 -10.43 10.29
CA PHE A 16 6.37 -10.35 10.95
C PHE A 16 6.31 -11.00 12.33
N TYR A 17 7.24 -11.90 12.67
CA TYR A 17 7.24 -12.65 13.94
C TYR A 17 7.14 -11.77 15.21
N PRO A 18 7.87 -10.65 15.35
CA PRO A 18 7.75 -9.80 16.55
C PRO A 18 6.34 -9.24 16.73
N ARG A 19 5.64 -8.95 15.64
CA ARG A 19 4.29 -8.36 15.64
C ARG A 19 3.26 -9.43 15.98
N ALA A 20 3.42 -10.64 15.43
CA ALA A 20 2.60 -11.79 15.81
C ALA A 20 2.73 -12.11 17.32
N ARG A 21 3.95 -12.02 17.87
CA ARG A 21 4.16 -12.16 19.33
C ARG A 21 3.49 -11.05 20.13
N TYR A 22 3.55 -9.81 19.67
CA TYR A 22 2.89 -8.70 20.35
C TYR A 22 1.37 -8.86 20.35
N LEU A 23 0.75 -9.30 19.25
CA LEU A 23 -0.68 -9.58 19.20
C LEU A 23 -1.10 -10.68 20.18
N ARG A 24 -0.27 -11.73 20.34
CA ARG A 24 -0.50 -12.76 21.38
C ARG A 24 -0.42 -12.19 22.80
N TYR A 25 0.55 -11.30 23.04
CA TYR A 25 0.67 -10.60 24.32
C TYR A 25 -0.55 -9.70 24.58
N TYR A 26 -0.98 -8.91 23.59
CA TYR A 26 -2.15 -8.04 23.67
C TYR A 26 -3.40 -8.83 24.05
N ARG A 27 -3.68 -9.93 23.34
CA ARG A 27 -4.85 -10.78 23.61
C ARG A 27 -4.80 -11.36 25.02
N LYS A 28 -3.63 -11.84 25.47
CA LYS A 28 -3.46 -12.34 26.84
C LYS A 28 -3.73 -11.26 27.89
N VAL A 29 -3.22 -10.04 27.70
CA VAL A 29 -3.45 -8.93 28.64
C VAL A 29 -4.93 -8.56 28.71
N MET A 30 -5.59 -8.45 27.56
CA MET A 30 -7.05 -8.23 27.47
C MET A 30 -7.84 -9.31 28.20
N GLU A 31 -7.51 -10.59 28.00
CA GLU A 31 -8.14 -11.72 28.69
C GLU A 31 -7.95 -11.65 30.22
N THR A 32 -6.76 -11.27 30.68
CA THR A 32 -6.46 -11.24 32.13
C THR A 32 -6.93 -9.99 32.86
N THR A 33 -6.99 -8.84 32.18
CA THR A 33 -7.21 -7.53 32.83
C THR A 33 -8.47 -6.81 32.36
N GLY A 34 -9.06 -7.24 31.24
CA GLY A 34 -10.17 -6.55 30.58
C GLY A 34 -9.79 -5.19 29.98
N LYS A 35 -8.51 -4.80 30.02
CA LYS A 35 -8.02 -3.50 29.54
C LYS A 35 -6.91 -3.69 28.50
N PRO A 36 -6.87 -2.83 27.47
CA PRO A 36 -5.79 -2.87 26.49
C PRO A 36 -4.45 -2.59 27.20
N PRO A 37 -3.36 -3.23 26.77
CA PRO A 37 -2.02 -2.81 27.18
C PRO A 37 -1.79 -1.36 26.74
N ASP A 38 -0.68 -0.77 27.20
CA ASP A 38 -0.25 0.58 26.83
C ASP A 38 -0.56 0.94 25.36
N ARG A 39 -1.47 1.91 25.19
CA ARG A 39 -1.97 2.36 23.89
C ARG A 39 -0.84 2.91 23.03
N GLU A 40 0.12 3.62 23.62
CA GLU A 40 1.26 4.19 22.89
C GLU A 40 2.11 3.08 22.26
N LYS A 41 2.36 2.02 23.04
CA LYS A 41 3.06 0.82 22.57
C LYS A 41 2.27 0.12 21.46
N SER A 42 0.95 0.01 21.58
CA SER A 42 0.09 -0.62 20.57
C SER A 42 0.14 0.13 19.24
N ILE A 43 0.04 1.46 19.28
CA ILE A 43 0.17 2.33 18.09
C ILE A 43 1.54 2.14 17.44
N LYS A 44 2.62 2.12 18.23
CA LYS A 44 3.99 1.95 17.72
C LYS A 44 4.17 0.61 17.00
N GLU A 45 3.59 -0.48 17.53
CA GLU A 45 3.64 -1.79 16.89
C GLU A 45 2.74 -1.88 15.65
N ALA A 46 1.61 -1.17 15.64
CA ALA A 46 0.74 -1.04 14.47
C ALA A 46 1.43 -0.32 13.31
N ILE A 47 2.13 0.80 13.57
CA ILE A 47 2.91 1.53 12.54
C ILE A 47 4.00 0.62 11.95
N LYS A 48 4.74 -0.10 12.80
CA LYS A 48 5.75 -1.06 12.36
C LYS A 48 5.18 -2.18 11.50
N LEU A 49 3.96 -2.64 11.80
CA LEU A 49 3.27 -3.62 10.96
C LEU A 49 2.93 -3.02 9.60
N LYS A 50 2.32 -1.82 9.57
CA LYS A 50 1.99 -1.10 8.33
C LYS A 50 3.21 -0.96 7.41
N ASP A 51 4.32 -0.47 7.94
CA ASP A 51 5.55 -0.29 7.17
C ASP A 51 6.11 -1.61 6.64
N SER A 52 5.97 -2.69 7.42
CA SER A 52 6.38 -4.03 7.01
C SER A 52 5.52 -4.57 5.88
N LEU A 53 4.22 -4.27 5.88
CA LEU A 53 3.29 -4.66 4.80
C LEU A 53 3.62 -3.89 3.52
N ILE A 54 3.83 -2.57 3.59
CA ILE A 54 4.25 -1.73 2.45
C ILE A 54 5.56 -2.25 1.84
N LYS A 55 6.59 -2.47 2.67
CA LYS A 55 7.91 -2.98 2.23
C LYS A 55 7.89 -4.41 1.71
N SER A 56 6.79 -5.14 1.89
CA SER A 56 6.65 -6.52 1.40
C SER A 56 5.85 -6.59 0.09
N GLY A 57 5.37 -5.43 -0.40
CA GLY A 57 4.80 -5.28 -1.73
C GLY A 57 3.28 -5.49 -1.81
N PRO A 58 2.74 -5.54 -3.04
CA PRO A 58 1.31 -5.44 -3.32
C PRO A 58 0.42 -6.42 -2.56
N LEU A 59 0.85 -7.67 -2.46
CA LEU A 59 0.09 -8.73 -1.80
C LEU A 59 -0.10 -8.41 -0.31
N PHE A 60 0.96 -7.93 0.35
CA PHE A 60 0.91 -7.61 1.77
C PHE A 60 0.16 -6.31 2.06
N ILE A 61 0.19 -5.34 1.15
CA ILE A 61 -0.67 -4.16 1.25
C ILE A 61 -2.14 -4.57 1.24
N LYS A 62 -2.55 -5.46 0.32
CA LYS A 62 -3.92 -6.02 0.31
C LYS A 62 -4.26 -6.77 1.58
N LEU A 63 -3.32 -7.54 2.15
CA LEU A 63 -3.53 -8.18 3.45
C LEU A 63 -3.76 -7.15 4.57
N GLY A 64 -3.01 -6.04 4.57
CA GLY A 64 -3.23 -4.94 5.50
C GLY A 64 -4.62 -4.31 5.39
N GLN A 65 -5.07 -4.07 4.16
CA GLN A 65 -6.42 -3.55 3.87
C GLN A 65 -7.52 -4.52 4.32
N LEU A 66 -7.31 -5.83 4.16
CA LEU A 66 -8.23 -6.85 4.67
C LEU A 66 -8.25 -6.89 6.20
N LEU A 67 -7.10 -6.72 6.85
CA LEU A 67 -7.02 -6.70 8.31
C LEU A 67 -7.68 -5.45 8.90
N SER A 68 -7.56 -4.29 8.24
CA SER A 68 -8.19 -3.05 8.74
C SER A 68 -9.71 -3.05 8.65
N SER A 69 -10.33 -3.92 7.83
CA SER A 69 -11.80 -4.07 7.82
C SER A 69 -12.31 -5.05 8.89
N ARG A 70 -11.41 -5.75 9.60
CA ARG A 70 -11.72 -6.81 10.57
C ARG A 70 -11.34 -6.41 12.00
N ARG A 71 -12.17 -5.55 12.61
CA ARG A 71 -12.03 -5.09 14.01
C ARG A 71 -12.06 -6.23 15.05
N ASP A 72 -12.56 -7.40 14.66
CA ASP A 72 -12.59 -8.62 15.47
C ASP A 72 -11.26 -9.40 15.46
N VAL A 73 -10.37 -9.10 14.51
CA VAL A 73 -9.12 -9.85 14.29
C VAL A 73 -7.89 -9.13 14.87
N VAL A 74 -7.87 -7.80 14.81
CA VAL A 74 -6.75 -6.98 15.28
C VAL A 74 -7.23 -5.91 16.27
N PRO A 75 -6.36 -5.43 17.18
CA PRO A 75 -6.69 -4.34 18.10
C PRO A 75 -7.18 -3.08 17.39
N GLU A 76 -7.99 -2.25 18.06
CA GLU A 76 -8.51 -1.00 17.49
C GLU A 76 -7.37 -0.07 17.04
N GLU A 77 -6.27 0.01 17.78
CA GLU A 77 -5.10 0.82 17.38
C GLU A 77 -4.47 0.33 16.07
N TYR A 78 -4.57 -0.97 15.78
CA TYR A 78 -4.11 -1.54 14.52
C TYR A 78 -5.09 -1.20 13.39
N VAL A 79 -6.39 -1.24 13.65
CA VAL A 79 -7.42 -0.84 12.68
C VAL A 79 -7.22 0.61 12.27
N GLU A 80 -7.08 1.53 13.24
CA GLU A 80 -6.85 2.96 13.00
C GLU A 80 -5.66 3.18 12.06
N ILE A 81 -4.53 2.54 12.35
CA ILE A 81 -3.30 2.71 11.57
C ILE A 81 -3.37 2.01 10.21
N LEU A 82 -3.90 0.79 10.14
CA LEU A 82 -3.97 0.02 8.89
C LEU A 82 -5.04 0.56 7.93
N THR A 83 -6.06 1.28 8.42
CA THR A 83 -7.04 1.96 7.56
C THR A 83 -6.36 2.96 6.63
N SER A 84 -5.25 3.58 7.05
CA SER A 84 -4.46 4.45 6.16
C SER A 84 -3.82 3.75 4.95
N LEU A 85 -3.86 2.41 4.87
CA LEU A 85 -3.49 1.67 3.65
C LEU A 85 -4.60 1.70 2.59
N GLN A 86 -5.81 2.11 2.96
CA GLN A 86 -6.95 2.29 2.07
C GLN A 86 -7.05 3.72 1.54
N ASP A 87 -6.41 4.69 2.22
CA ASP A 87 -6.44 6.10 1.82
C ASP A 87 -5.90 6.26 0.39
N ASP A 88 -6.54 7.13 -0.38
CA ASP A 88 -6.04 7.58 -1.67
C ASP A 88 -4.64 8.13 -1.48
N VAL A 89 -3.66 7.47 -2.09
CA VAL A 89 -2.29 7.89 -1.94
C VAL A 89 -2.11 9.08 -2.88
N PRO A 90 -1.61 10.23 -2.39
CA PRO A 90 -1.50 11.44 -3.19
C PRO A 90 -0.74 11.18 -4.49
N MET A 91 -1.13 11.92 -5.53
CA MET A 91 -0.44 11.89 -6.81
C MET A 91 1.01 12.35 -6.58
N PRO A 92 2.02 11.53 -6.97
CA PRO A 92 3.39 12.00 -6.93
C PRO A 92 3.60 13.09 -7.99
N GLU A 93 4.74 13.77 -7.93
CA GLU A 93 5.13 14.68 -9.01
C GLU A 93 5.03 14.00 -10.37
N PHE A 94 4.44 14.67 -11.36
CA PHE A 94 4.21 14.07 -12.67
C PHE A 94 5.52 13.81 -13.44
N ALA A 95 6.58 14.61 -13.22
CA ALA A 95 7.84 14.50 -13.95
C ALA A 95 8.48 13.09 -13.93
N PRO A 96 8.68 12.43 -12.77
CA PRO A 96 9.19 11.05 -12.74
C PRO A 96 8.22 10.04 -13.37
N VAL A 97 6.91 10.25 -13.24
CA VAL A 97 5.89 9.37 -13.83
C VAL A 97 5.86 9.50 -15.35
N LYS A 98 5.96 10.72 -15.88
CA LYS A 98 6.08 11.01 -17.31
C LYS A 98 7.24 10.23 -17.91
N LYS A 99 8.42 10.27 -17.30
CA LYS A 99 9.58 9.49 -17.77
C LYS A 99 9.31 7.99 -17.82
N LEU A 100 8.60 7.45 -16.84
CA LEU A 100 8.24 6.03 -16.80
C LEU A 100 7.29 5.68 -17.96
N ILE A 101 6.20 6.46 -18.13
CA ILE A 101 5.26 6.28 -19.24
C ILE A 101 6.01 6.35 -20.57
N GLU A 102 6.81 7.41 -20.76
CA GLU A 102 7.50 7.65 -22.02
C GLU A 102 8.55 6.59 -22.36
N SER A 103 9.12 5.94 -21.34
CA SER A 103 10.05 4.83 -21.53
C SER A 103 9.39 3.55 -22.06
N GLU A 104 8.08 3.37 -21.87
CA GLU A 104 7.35 2.17 -22.29
C GLU A 104 6.64 2.35 -23.63
N ILE A 105 6.10 3.55 -23.91
CA ILE A 105 5.22 3.78 -25.07
C ILE A 105 5.71 4.88 -26.03
N GLY A 106 6.82 5.57 -25.71
CA GLY A 106 7.27 6.76 -26.42
C GLY A 106 6.67 8.05 -25.86
N LYS A 107 6.99 9.21 -26.45
CA LYS A 107 6.56 10.52 -25.90
C LYS A 107 5.04 10.59 -25.77
N ILE A 108 4.57 11.07 -24.63
CA ILE A 108 3.13 11.16 -24.33
C ILE A 108 2.40 11.97 -25.41
N ASP A 109 3.00 13.09 -25.83
CA ASP A 109 2.44 14.02 -26.81
C ASP A 109 2.44 13.46 -28.24
N GLU A 110 3.17 12.37 -28.51
CA GLU A 110 3.16 11.65 -29.80
C GLU A 110 2.16 10.49 -29.81
N VAL A 111 1.77 9.98 -28.63
CA VAL A 111 0.88 8.82 -28.48
C VAL A 111 -0.57 9.24 -28.22
N PHE A 112 -0.79 10.25 -27.37
CA PHE A 112 -2.11 10.71 -26.96
C PHE A 112 -2.44 12.07 -27.57
N GLU A 113 -3.70 12.27 -27.93
CA GLU A 113 -4.21 13.56 -28.41
C GLU A 113 -4.29 14.58 -27.27
N GLU A 114 -4.65 14.10 -26.08
CA GLU A 114 -4.74 14.88 -24.85
C GLU A 114 -4.29 13.99 -23.68
N PHE A 115 -3.56 14.55 -22.72
CA PHE A 115 -3.16 13.83 -21.50
C PHE A 115 -3.24 14.77 -20.29
N ASP A 116 -4.10 14.44 -19.34
CA ASP A 116 -4.25 15.21 -18.10
C ASP A 116 -3.21 14.76 -17.08
N SER A 117 -2.24 15.64 -16.81
CA SER A 117 -1.13 15.37 -15.88
C SER A 117 -1.52 15.47 -14.39
N SER A 118 -2.72 15.96 -14.06
CA SER A 118 -3.18 16.06 -12.68
C SER A 118 -3.52 14.71 -12.05
N GLY A 119 -3.94 13.74 -12.88
CA GLY A 119 -4.32 12.40 -12.46
C GLY A 119 -5.69 12.33 -11.80
N ILE A 120 -6.38 11.21 -12.01
CA ILE A 120 -7.73 10.94 -11.49
C ILE A 120 -7.66 10.31 -10.10
N SER A 121 -6.74 9.36 -9.89
CA SER A 121 -6.57 8.67 -8.60
C SER A 121 -5.19 8.03 -8.47
N GLY A 122 -4.63 8.10 -7.27
CA GLY A 122 -3.45 7.37 -6.85
C GLY A 122 -3.82 6.14 -6.03
N ALA A 123 -4.33 5.10 -6.70
CA ALA A 123 -4.64 3.84 -6.03
C ALA A 123 -3.36 3.18 -5.46
N SER A 124 -3.54 2.32 -4.46
CA SER A 124 -2.45 1.63 -3.74
C SER A 124 -1.35 1.00 -4.63
N LEU A 125 -1.67 0.59 -5.86
CA LEU A 125 -0.75 -0.10 -6.78
C LEU A 125 -0.45 0.63 -8.08
N GLY A 126 -1.14 1.74 -8.36
CA GLY A 126 -0.97 2.43 -9.63
C GLY A 126 -1.69 3.77 -9.67
N LEU A 127 -1.15 4.65 -10.50
CA LEU A 127 -1.68 5.96 -10.80
C LEU A 127 -2.60 5.84 -12.00
N VAL A 128 -3.71 6.58 -12.00
CA VAL A 128 -4.64 6.61 -13.13
C VAL A 128 -4.73 8.02 -13.66
N TYR A 129 -4.47 8.20 -14.95
CA TYR A 129 -4.56 9.46 -15.67
C TYR A 129 -5.68 9.42 -16.70
N ARG A 130 -6.27 10.57 -17.00
CA ARG A 130 -7.18 10.73 -18.14
C ARG A 130 -6.37 11.05 -19.38
N ALA A 131 -6.68 10.42 -20.50
CA ALA A 131 -6.12 10.80 -21.79
C ALA A 131 -7.15 10.60 -22.91
N LYS A 132 -6.82 11.12 -24.11
CA LYS A 132 -7.56 10.85 -25.34
C LYS A 132 -6.66 10.09 -26.31
N PHE A 133 -7.16 8.97 -26.83
CA PHE A 133 -6.46 8.11 -27.78
C PHE A 133 -7.38 7.70 -28.92
N LYS A 134 -7.01 8.04 -30.15
CA LYS A 134 -7.78 7.76 -31.37
C LYS A 134 -9.25 8.22 -31.27
N GLY A 135 -9.46 9.43 -30.75
CA GLY A 135 -10.77 10.05 -30.56
C GLY A 135 -11.57 9.52 -29.36
N HIS A 136 -11.02 8.61 -28.55
CA HIS A 136 -11.70 8.04 -27.38
C HIS A 136 -11.08 8.53 -26.06
N ASP A 137 -11.93 8.86 -25.08
CA ASP A 137 -11.51 9.03 -23.69
C ASP A 137 -11.02 7.68 -23.13
N VAL A 138 -9.79 7.67 -22.59
CA VAL A 138 -9.17 6.48 -22.01
C VAL A 138 -8.59 6.78 -20.62
N ALA A 139 -8.55 5.74 -19.79
CA ALA A 139 -7.85 5.77 -18.50
C ALA A 139 -6.47 5.11 -18.66
N VAL A 140 -5.41 5.89 -18.44
CA VAL A 140 -4.02 5.41 -18.51
C VAL A 140 -3.58 5.01 -17.10
N LYS A 141 -3.45 3.71 -16.88
CA LYS A 141 -2.99 3.15 -15.61
C LYS A 141 -1.49 2.92 -15.63
N VAL A 142 -0.78 3.55 -14.71
CA VAL A 142 0.67 3.50 -14.58
C VAL A 142 1.02 2.83 -13.26
N ASN A 143 1.88 1.81 -13.29
CA ASN A 143 2.35 1.20 -12.05
C ASN A 143 3.19 2.21 -11.27
N ARG A 144 3.03 2.25 -9.94
CA ARG A 144 3.86 3.15 -9.14
C ARG A 144 5.34 2.74 -9.24
N PRO A 145 6.25 3.69 -9.49
CA PRO A 145 7.67 3.40 -9.45
C PRO A 145 8.05 2.93 -8.03
N ASN A 146 8.81 1.84 -7.94
CA ASN A 146 9.29 1.19 -6.70
C ASN A 146 8.29 0.28 -5.96
N ILE A 147 7.28 -0.28 -6.64
CA ILE A 147 6.48 -1.41 -6.16
C ILE A 147 6.90 -2.70 -6.85
#